data_AF-A0A661QCS4-F1
#
_entry.id   AF-A0A661QCS4-F1
#
_cell.length_a   1.000
_cell.length_b   1.000
_cell.length_c   1.000
_cell.angle_alpha   90.00
_cell.angle_beta   90.00
_cell.angle_gamma   90.00
#
_symmetry.space_group_name_H-M   'P 1'
#
loop_
_entity.id
_entity.type
_entity.pdbx_description
1 polymer ?
#
loop_
_entity_poly.entity_id
_entity_poly.type
_entity_poly.pdbx_seq_one_letter_code
_entity_poly.pdbx_strand_id
1 'polypeptide(L)'
;PGGFLFLETPSRDVLSYKVSQQLYRLSSGKMSLFLPNFYSSAPFGHKQIFTLTQLSGLFQDLGLEIIYSAKSYRNHPERGNKIILAGRKR
;
A
#
# COMPACT_ATOMS: atom_id res chain seq x y z
N PRO A 1 4.37 16.94 -21.77
CA PRO A 1 5.23 17.27 -20.60
C PRO A 1 4.34 17.67 -19.41
N GLY A 2 4.75 17.41 -18.16
CA GLY A 2 3.98 17.82 -16.97
C GLY A 2 2.76 16.95 -16.61
N GLY A 3 2.72 15.70 -17.06
CA GLY A 3 1.65 14.76 -16.70
C GLY A 3 1.68 14.38 -15.21
N PHE A 4 0.53 13.95 -14.69
CA PHE A 4 0.37 13.53 -13.30
C PHE A 4 0.08 12.02 -13.23
N LEU A 5 0.64 11.37 -12.21
CA LEU A 5 0.30 10.02 -11.80
C LEU A 5 -0.34 10.08 -10.42
N PHE A 6 -1.59 9.62 -10.31
CA PHE A 6 -2.30 9.46 -9.05
C PHE A 6 -2.43 7.98 -8.74
N LEU A 7 -2.04 7.56 -7.54
CA LEU A 7 -2.05 6.17 -7.14
C LEU A 7 -2.65 6.03 -5.74
N GLU A 8 -3.61 5.12 -5.61
CA GLU A 8 -4.11 4.62 -4.34
C GLU A 8 -3.89 3.10 -4.27
N THR A 9 -3.33 2.62 -3.16
CA THR A 9 -3.18 1.18 -2.91
C THR A 9 -3.25 0.88 -1.40
N PRO A 10 -3.64 -0.34 -0.98
CA PRO A 10 -3.50 -0.77 0.39
C PRO A 10 -2.05 -0.65 0.89
N SER A 11 -1.88 -0.34 2.18
CA SER A 11 -0.56 -0.20 2.80
C SER A 11 -0.14 -1.47 3.55
N ARG A 12 1.09 -1.91 3.33
CA ARG A 12 1.75 -2.94 4.15
C ARG A 12 2.21 -2.41 5.51
N ASP A 13 2.21 -1.10 5.70
CA ASP A 13 2.66 -0.49 6.95
C ASP A 13 1.65 -0.59 8.10
N VAL A 14 0.43 -1.01 7.80
CA VAL A 14 -0.69 -1.11 8.75
C VAL A 14 -0.42 -2.20 9.79
N LEU A 15 -0.73 -1.89 11.05
CA LEU A 15 -0.48 -2.80 12.18
C LEU A 15 -1.22 -4.14 12.01
N SER A 16 -2.49 -4.12 11.59
CA SER A 16 -3.26 -5.35 11.36
C SER A 16 -2.63 -6.25 10.30
N TYR A 17 -2.02 -5.68 9.25
CA TYR A 17 -1.26 -6.44 8.27
C TYR A 17 0.01 -7.03 8.89
N LYS A 18 0.81 -6.20 9.58
CA LYS A 18 2.09 -6.62 10.20
C LYS A 18 1.90 -7.75 11.22
N VAL A 19 0.93 -7.61 12.11
CA VAL A 19 0.60 -8.62 13.13
C VAL A 19 0.10 -9.91 12.47
N SER A 20 -0.83 -9.80 11.52
CA SER A 20 -1.34 -10.99 10.82
C SER A 20 -0.24 -11.71 10.04
N GLN A 21 0.67 -10.97 9.40
CA GLN A 21 1.82 -11.53 8.71
C GLN A 21 2.77 -12.26 9.67
N GLN A 22 3.09 -11.67 10.82
CA GLN A 22 3.95 -12.30 11.81
C GLN A 22 3.34 -13.59 12.33
N LEU A 23 2.06 -13.57 12.70
CA LEU A 23 1.35 -14.76 13.18
C LEU A 23 1.22 -15.83 12.11
N TYR A 24 0.97 -15.46 10.87
CA TYR A 24 0.97 -16.40 9.75
C TYR A 24 2.32 -17.09 9.59
N ARG A 25 3.43 -16.35 9.71
CA ARG A 25 4.79 -16.93 9.66
C ARG A 25 5.06 -17.84 10.86
N LEU A 26 4.76 -17.40 12.09
CA LEU A 26 4.99 -18.18 13.31
C LEU A 26 4.15 -19.45 13.37
N SER A 27 2.92 -19.40 12.86
CA SER A 27 2.00 -20.54 12.81
C SER A 27 2.23 -21.47 11.61
N SER A 28 3.29 -21.24 10.82
CA SER A 28 3.54 -21.99 9.57
C SER A 28 2.32 -22.01 8.63
N GLY A 29 1.64 -20.88 8.54
CA GLY A 29 0.49 -20.68 7.64
C GLY A 29 -0.88 -21.03 8.23
N LYS A 30 -0.96 -21.52 9.48
CA LYS A 30 -2.23 -21.95 10.08
C LYS A 30 -3.12 -20.79 10.54
N MET A 31 -2.53 -19.64 10.90
CA MET A 31 -3.25 -18.47 11.41
C MET A 31 -3.09 -17.27 10.48
N SER A 32 -4.11 -16.96 9.69
CA SER A 32 -4.09 -15.86 8.70
C SER A 32 -4.67 -14.54 9.20
N LEU A 33 -5.48 -14.57 10.27
CA LEU A 33 -6.17 -13.40 10.84
C LEU A 33 -6.76 -12.48 9.75
N PHE A 34 -6.26 -11.25 9.66
CA PHE A 34 -6.78 -10.23 8.75
C PHE A 34 -6.15 -10.26 7.36
N LEU A 35 -5.12 -11.10 7.11
CA LEU A 35 -4.46 -11.17 5.79
C LEU A 35 -5.45 -11.33 4.63
N PRO A 36 -6.49 -12.20 4.71
CA PRO A 36 -7.44 -12.37 3.61
C PRO A 36 -8.16 -11.08 3.21
N ASN A 37 -8.31 -10.11 4.12
CA ASN A 37 -8.94 -8.81 3.81
C ASN A 37 -8.06 -7.90 2.94
N PHE A 38 -6.75 -8.16 2.89
CA PHE A 38 -5.80 -7.39 2.10
C PHE A 38 -5.57 -7.99 0.70
N TYR A 39 -5.90 -9.26 0.52
CA TYR A 39 -5.76 -9.97 -0.76
C TYR A 39 -7.13 -10.19 -1.40
N SER A 40 -7.26 -9.82 -2.67
CA SER A 40 -8.49 -10.11 -3.42
C SER A 40 -8.60 -11.61 -3.65
N SER A 41 -9.81 -12.16 -3.46
CA SER A 41 -10.15 -13.54 -3.84
C SER A 41 -10.30 -13.74 -5.34
N ALA A 42 -10.28 -12.65 -6.13
CA ALA A 42 -10.34 -12.72 -7.58
C ALA A 42 -9.23 -13.64 -8.13
N PRO A 43 -9.57 -14.58 -9.02
CA PRO A 43 -8.58 -15.45 -9.63
C PRO A 43 -7.64 -14.58 -10.48
N PHE A 44 -6.35 -14.85 -10.37
CA PHE A 44 -5.25 -14.19 -11.08
C PHE A 44 -4.78 -12.84 -10.50
N GLY A 45 -3.58 -12.89 -9.92
CA GLY A 45 -2.79 -11.72 -9.55
C GLY A 45 -2.34 -11.79 -8.10
N HIS A 46 -1.14 -12.33 -7.86
CA HIS A 46 -0.46 -12.09 -6.59
C HIS A 46 -0.34 -10.58 -6.39
N LYS A 47 -1.17 -10.01 -5.52
CA LYS A 47 -1.10 -8.57 -5.22
C LYS A 47 0.13 -8.34 -4.36
N GLN A 48 1.14 -7.69 -4.93
CA GLN A 48 2.21 -7.13 -4.12
C GLN A 48 1.67 -5.88 -3.42
N ILE A 49 1.71 -5.89 -2.09
CA ILE A 49 1.32 -4.76 -1.25
C ILE A 49 2.60 -4.03 -0.82
N PHE A 50 2.68 -2.75 -1.16
CA PHE A 50 3.87 -1.92 -0.92
C PHE A 50 3.84 -1.26 0.47
N THR A 51 5.02 -0.93 0.98
CA THR A 51 5.17 0.10 2.02
C THR A 51 5.23 1.48 1.35
N LEU A 52 4.97 2.54 2.11
CA LEU A 52 5.08 3.91 1.60
C LEU A 52 6.49 4.18 1.05
N THR A 53 7.52 3.76 1.79
CA THR A 53 8.92 3.95 1.41
C THR A 53 9.24 3.29 0.07
N GLN A 54 8.78 2.06 -0.15
CA GLN A 54 9.02 1.35 -1.42
C GLN A 54 8.37 2.07 -2.60
N LEU A 55 7.13 2.52 -2.43
CA LEU A 55 6.40 3.15 -3.52
C LEU A 55 6.91 4.56 -3.83
N SER A 56 7.28 5.33 -2.79
CA SER A 56 7.95 6.63 -2.96
C SER A 56 9.30 6.49 -3.67
N GLY A 57 10.07 5.45 -3.36
CA GLY A 57 11.31 5.13 -4.08
C GLY A 57 11.07 4.91 -5.57
N LEU A 58 10.08 4.10 -5.93
CA LEU A 58 9.70 3.87 -7.33
C LEU A 58 9.30 5.15 -8.07
N PHE A 59 8.59 6.08 -7.40
CA PHE A 59 8.26 7.37 -8.00
C PHE A 59 9.54 8.17 -8.31
N GLN A 60 10.49 8.20 -7.38
CA GLN A 60 11.77 8.90 -7.55
C GLN A 60 12.62 8.26 -8.67
N ASP A 61 12.70 6.93 -8.71
CA ASP A 61 13.43 6.18 -9.74
C ASP A 61 12.87 6.42 -11.15
N LEU A 62 11.55 6.66 -11.25
CA LEU A 62 10.87 7.03 -12.50
C LEU A 62 10.99 8.52 -12.85
N GLY A 63 11.71 9.32 -12.05
CA GLY A 63 11.85 10.76 -12.25
C GLY A 63 10.58 11.56 -11.96
N LEU A 64 9.63 11.00 -11.19
CA LEU A 64 8.43 11.70 -10.75
C LEU A 64 8.71 12.49 -9.47
N GLU A 65 8.34 13.78 -9.48
CA GLU A 65 8.30 14.59 -8.28
C GLU A 65 7.04 14.22 -7.47
N ILE A 66 7.21 13.78 -6.22
CA ILE A 66 6.07 13.50 -5.34
C ILE A 66 5.52 14.82 -4.82
N ILE A 67 4.31 15.18 -5.25
CA ILE A 67 3.63 16.42 -4.87
C ILE A 67 2.55 16.22 -3.80
N TYR A 68 2.16 14.96 -3.54
CA TYR A 68 1.20 14.62 -2.49
C TYR A 68 1.46 13.22 -1.92
N SER A 69 1.30 13.08 -0.61
CA SER A 69 1.37 11.80 0.10
C SER A 69 0.42 11.81 1.30
N ALA A 70 -0.39 10.77 1.43
CA ALA A 70 -1.30 10.58 2.56
C ALA A 70 -1.55 9.09 2.85
N LYS A 71 -2.04 8.82 4.07
CA LYS A 71 -2.41 7.45 4.53
C LYS A 71 -3.92 7.20 4.53
N SER A 72 -4.72 8.26 4.36
CA SER A 72 -6.18 8.24 4.33
C SER A 72 -6.70 9.49 3.60
N TYR A 73 -7.96 9.44 3.17
CA TYR A 73 -8.65 10.63 2.66
C TYR A 73 -9.08 11.53 3.81
N ARG A 74 -9.11 12.85 3.58
CA ARG A 74 -9.50 13.85 4.60
C ARG A 74 -10.87 13.59 5.24
N ASN A 75 -11.80 13.04 4.48
CA ASN A 75 -13.17 12.78 4.96
C ASN A 75 -13.28 11.46 5.75
N HIS A 76 -12.21 10.63 5.76
CA HIS A 76 -12.16 9.33 6.44
C HIS A 76 -10.80 9.10 7.10
N PRO A 77 -10.36 9.97 8.04
CA PRO A 77 -9.05 9.87 8.67
C PRO A 77 -8.82 8.54 9.41
N GLU A 78 -9.90 7.93 9.92
CA GLU A 78 -9.91 6.64 10.63
C GLU A 78 -9.50 5.46 9.74
N ARG A 79 -9.58 5.60 8.42
CA ARG A 79 -9.22 4.57 7.45
C ARG A 79 -7.76 4.68 7.01
N GLY A 80 -6.84 4.85 7.95
CA GLY A 80 -5.39 4.97 7.75
C GLY A 80 -4.69 3.71 7.20
N ASN A 81 -5.32 2.98 6.29
CA ASN A 81 -4.85 1.71 5.75
C ASN A 81 -4.36 1.78 4.30
N LYS A 82 -4.22 2.99 3.75
CA LYS A 82 -3.87 3.21 2.34
C LYS A 82 -2.51 3.90 2.21
N ILE A 83 -1.97 3.84 1.00
CA ILE A 83 -0.96 4.74 0.48
C ILE A 83 -1.64 5.51 -0.64
N ILE A 84 -1.69 6.84 -0.51
CA ILE A 84 -2.19 7.76 -1.52
C ILE A 84 -1.00 8.61 -1.95
N LEU A 85 -0.60 8.52 -3.22
CA LEU A 85 0.50 9.29 -3.80
C LEU A 85 0.04 10.03 -5.04
N ALA A 86 0.54 11.26 -5.21
CA ALA A 86 0.50 11.95 -6.49
C ALA A 86 1.91 12.37 -6.90
N GLY A 87 2.26 12.06 -8.14
CA GLY A 87 3.54 12.36 -8.75
C GLY A 87 3.37 13.20 -10.00
N ARG A 88 4.29 14.12 -10.26
CA ARG A 88 4.33 14.94 -11.48
C ARG A 88 5.58 14.57 -12.27
N LYS A 89 5.41 14.36 -13.58
CA LYS A 89 6.54 14.19 -14.50
C LYS A 89 7.30 15.52 -14.61
N ARG A 90 8.58 15.49 -14.24
CA ARG A 90 9.53 16.59 -14.45
C ARG A 90 9.65 16.93 -15.93
#